data_AF-A0A958THN9-F1
#
_entry.id   AF-A0A958THN9-F1
#
_cell.length_a   1.000
_cell.length_b   1.000
_cell.length_c   1.000
_cell.angle_alpha   90.00
_cell.angle_beta   90.00
_cell.angle_gamma   90.00
#
_symmetry.space_group_name_H-M   'P 1'
#
loop_
_entity.id
_entity.type
_entity.pdbx_description
1 polymer ?
#
loop_
_entity_poly.entity_id
_entity_poly.type
_entity_poly.pdbx_seq_one_letter_code
_entity_poly.pdbx_strand_id
1 'polypeptide(L)'
;MAYIPRLKQEYKDKVVTALTEEFGYKNVMQVPKLKKIVISKGVGEAVADKKLVDHAVEELTKISGQKAVATVSKKDIATFKLRKGMPIGARVTLRGEQMYEFLDRLVTSALPRVRDFNGIKATGFDGRGNYNLGITEQI
;
A
#
# COMPACT_ATOMS: atom_id res chain seq x y z
N MET A 1 21.46 10.56 15.25
CA MET A 1 21.61 9.97 13.91
C MET A 1 20.23 9.71 13.35
N ALA A 2 19.94 10.12 12.11
CA ALA A 2 18.65 9.81 11.48
C ALA A 2 18.60 8.31 11.14
N TYR A 3 17.55 7.62 11.59
CA TYR A 3 17.34 6.21 11.29
C TYR A 3 17.08 6.02 9.79
N ILE A 4 17.78 5.07 9.16
CA ILE A 4 17.58 4.74 7.74
C ILE A 4 16.94 3.36 7.67
N PRO A 5 15.74 3.22 7.06
CA PRO A 5 15.13 1.92 6.87
C PRO A 5 16.01 0.97 6.06
N ARG A 6 16.06 -0.30 6.47
CA ARG A 6 16.89 -1.35 5.85
C ARG A 6 16.75 -1.41 4.32
N LEU A 7 15.51 -1.46 3.84
CA LEU A 7 15.23 -1.51 2.39
C LEU A 7 15.62 -0.23 1.63
N LYS A 8 15.66 0.92 2.31
CA LYS A 8 16.10 2.19 1.70
C LYS A 8 17.62 2.19 1.50
N GLN A 9 18.37 1.60 2.44
CA GLN A 9 19.81 1.41 2.31
C GLN A 9 20.11 0.37 1.22
N GLU A 10 19.46 -0.78 1.27
CA GLU A 10 19.62 -1.84 0.27
C GLU A 10 19.30 -1.37 -1.16
N TYR A 11 18.27 -0.52 -1.31
CA TYR A 11 17.96 0.10 -2.59
C TYR A 11 19.12 0.92 -3.15
N LYS A 12 19.75 1.76 -2.32
CA LYS A 12 20.86 2.63 -2.74
C LYS A 12 22.13 1.85 -3.04
N ASP A 13 22.46 0.88 -2.19
CA ASP A 13 23.78 0.23 -2.22
C ASP A 13 23.83 -0.90 -3.26
N LYS A 14 22.72 -1.63 -3.44
CA LYS A 14 22.68 -2.84 -4.28
C LYS A 14 21.76 -2.69 -5.48
N VAL A 15 20.51 -2.28 -5.26
CA VAL A 15 19.48 -2.31 -6.32
C VAL A 15 19.77 -1.29 -7.42
N VAL A 16 20.22 -0.09 -7.07
CA VAL A 16 20.58 0.94 -8.06
C VAL A 16 21.71 0.46 -8.97
N THR A 17 22.76 -0.13 -8.41
CA THR A 17 23.90 -0.67 -9.17
C THR A 17 23.45 -1.79 -10.10
N ALA A 18 22.74 -2.79 -9.56
CA ALA A 18 22.25 -3.93 -10.35
C ALA A 18 21.35 -3.50 -11.51
N LEU A 19 20.40 -2.58 -11.28
CA LEU A 19 19.51 -2.09 -12.34
C LEU A 19 20.25 -1.23 -13.38
N THR A 20 21.29 -0.51 -12.98
CA THR A 20 22.09 0.29 -13.92
C THR A 20 22.93 -0.61 -14.83
N GLU A 21 23.51 -1.68 -14.28
CA GLU A 21 24.26 -2.67 -15.05
C GLU A 21 23.36 -3.48 -15.99
N GLU A 22 22.19 -3.92 -15.52
CA GLU A 22 21.25 -4.74 -16.30
C GLU A 22 20.60 -3.97 -17.45
N PHE A 23 20.18 -2.73 -17.21
CA PHE A 23 19.40 -1.94 -18.19
C PHE A 23 20.18 -0.80 -18.85
N GLY A 24 21.44 -0.57 -18.46
CA GLY A 24 22.34 0.39 -19.12
C GLY A 24 21.87 1.86 -19.02
N TYR A 25 21.25 2.25 -17.90
CA TYR A 25 20.77 3.62 -17.72
C TYR A 25 21.90 4.64 -17.83
N LYS A 26 21.72 5.67 -18.67
CA LYS A 26 22.74 6.73 -18.87
C LYS A 26 22.75 7.77 -17.75
N ASN A 27 21.66 7.85 -16.98
CA ASN A 27 21.50 8.83 -15.92
C ASN A 27 20.97 8.13 -14.67
N VAL A 28 21.59 8.40 -13.53
CA VAL A 28 21.20 7.88 -12.20
C VAL A 28 19.72 8.17 -11.88
N MET A 29 19.19 9.28 -12.38
CA MET A 29 17.78 9.66 -12.15
C MET A 29 16.77 8.85 -12.98
N GLN A 30 17.22 8.06 -13.96
CA GLN A 30 16.37 7.15 -14.74
C GLN A 30 16.09 5.84 -14.00
N VAL A 31 16.89 5.51 -12.99
CA VAL A 31 16.73 4.27 -12.23
C VAL A 31 15.36 4.27 -11.53
N PRO A 32 14.55 3.23 -11.70
CA PRO A 32 13.23 3.12 -11.08
C PRO A 32 13.29 3.29 -9.56
N LYS A 33 12.37 4.09 -9.01
CA LYS A 33 12.26 4.34 -7.57
C LYS A 33 10.83 4.23 -7.08
N LEU A 34 10.68 3.76 -5.85
CA LEU A 34 9.38 3.76 -5.17
C LEU A 34 8.98 5.20 -4.81
N LYS A 35 7.83 5.66 -5.32
CA LYS A 35 7.33 7.02 -5.09
C LYS A 35 6.38 7.11 -3.90
N LYS A 36 5.47 6.15 -3.79
CA LYS A 36 4.47 6.05 -2.72
C LYS A 36 3.92 4.62 -2.66
N ILE A 37 3.46 4.23 -1.49
CA ILE A 37 2.60 3.05 -1.31
C ILE A 37 1.25 3.55 -0.81
N VAL A 38 0.17 3.12 -1.46
CA VAL A 38 -1.20 3.46 -1.06
C VAL A 38 -1.85 2.20 -0.53
N ILE A 39 -2.31 2.25 0.72
CA ILE A 39 -3.07 1.17 1.32
C ILE A 39 -4.53 1.63 1.34
N SER A 40 -5.43 0.80 0.86
CA SER A 40 -6.85 1.12 0.74
C SER A 40 -7.67 -0.09 1.17
N LYS A 41 -8.64 0.14 2.06
CA LYS A 41 -9.62 -0.85 2.51
C LYS A 41 -11.00 -0.34 2.14
N GLY A 42 -11.69 -1.07 1.27
CA GLY A 42 -13.11 -0.86 1.01
C GLY A 42 -13.93 -1.57 2.08
N VAL A 43 -14.92 -0.90 2.65
CA VAL A 43 -15.80 -1.47 3.67
C VAL A 43 -17.21 -1.49 3.08
N GLY A 44 -17.59 -2.61 2.45
CA GLY A 44 -18.88 -2.72 1.74
C GLY A 44 -20.10 -2.54 2.64
N GLU A 45 -19.99 -2.94 3.91
CA GLU A 45 -21.05 -2.85 4.92
C GLU A 45 -21.12 -1.48 5.60
N ALA A 46 -20.21 -0.55 5.25
CA ALA A 46 -20.15 0.80 5.83
C ALA A 46 -21.42 1.63 5.59
N VAL A 47 -22.22 1.26 4.58
CA VAL A 47 -23.49 1.92 4.27
C VAL A 47 -24.51 1.71 5.39
N ALA A 48 -24.45 0.55 6.06
CA ALA A 48 -25.33 0.20 7.17
C ALA A 48 -24.78 0.66 8.53
N ASP A 49 -23.47 0.54 8.75
CA ASP A 49 -22.81 0.98 9.98
C ASP A 49 -21.56 1.83 9.71
N LYS A 50 -21.66 3.11 10.08
CA LYS A 50 -20.56 4.07 9.96
C LYS A 50 -19.38 3.72 10.88
N LYS A 51 -19.61 3.05 12.01
CA LYS A 51 -18.54 2.70 12.96
C LYS A 51 -17.53 1.73 12.35
N LEU A 52 -17.94 0.89 11.40
CA LEU A 52 -17.03 0.00 10.68
C LEU A 52 -15.95 0.77 9.91
N VAL A 53 -16.25 1.99 9.44
CA VAL A 53 -15.25 2.84 8.80
C VAL A 53 -14.27 3.40 9.81
N ASP A 54 -14.76 3.80 10.99
CA ASP A 54 -13.91 4.30 12.06
C ASP A 54 -12.94 3.20 12.55
N HIS A 55 -13.43 1.97 12.71
CA HIS A 55 -12.59 0.80 12.99
C HIS A 55 -11.55 0.55 11.89
N ALA A 56 -11.95 0.60 10.62
CA ALA A 56 -11.02 0.44 9.50
C ALA A 56 -9.94 1.54 9.47
N VAL A 57 -10.28 2.77 9.85
CA VAL A 57 -9.32 3.87 9.98
C VAL A 57 -8.34 3.61 11.12
N GLU A 58 -8.82 3.16 12.28
CA GLU A 58 -7.96 2.83 13.43
C GLU A 58 -6.99 1.69 13.11
N GLU A 59 -7.48 0.62 12.49
CA GLU A 59 -6.68 -0.53 12.06
C GLU A 59 -5.59 -0.14 11.07
N LEU A 60 -5.93 0.58 10.01
CA LEU A 60 -4.94 1.06 9.03
C LEU A 60 -3.94 2.02 9.67
N THR A 61 -4.37 2.81 10.65
CA THR A 61 -3.47 3.70 11.39
C THR A 61 -2.47 2.90 12.22
N LYS A 62 -2.90 1.84 12.92
CA LYS A 62 -2.02 0.94 13.67
C LYS A 62 -1.03 0.21 12.78
N ILE A 63 -1.47 -0.29 11.63
CA ILE A 63 -0.60 -0.99 10.68
C ILE A 63 0.44 -0.03 10.09
N SER A 64 -0.02 1.10 9.56
CA SER A 64 0.81 1.98 8.75
C SER A 64 1.64 2.98 9.54
N GLY A 65 1.31 3.22 10.81
CA GLY A 65 1.94 4.25 11.65
C GLY A 65 1.56 5.68 11.25
N GLN A 66 0.65 5.85 10.29
CA GLN A 66 0.15 7.14 9.82
C GLN A 66 -1.38 7.14 9.90
N LYS A 67 -1.97 8.24 10.39
CA LYS A 67 -3.43 8.37 10.48
C LYS A 67 -4.08 8.18 9.11
N ALA A 68 -4.91 7.15 9.00
CA ALA A 68 -5.68 6.88 7.78
C ALA A 68 -6.82 7.89 7.63
N VAL A 69 -7.27 8.06 6.38
CA VAL A 69 -8.34 8.99 6.00
C VAL A 69 -9.53 8.20 5.49
N ALA A 70 -10.71 8.47 6.03
CA ALA A 70 -11.96 7.91 5.53
C ALA A 70 -12.22 8.36 4.09
N THR A 71 -12.57 7.43 3.22
CA THR A 71 -12.97 7.70 1.85
C THR A 71 -14.48 7.88 1.78
N VAL A 72 -14.92 8.94 1.11
CA VAL A 72 -16.34 9.24 0.91
C VAL A 72 -16.76 8.97 -0.53
N SER A 73 -18.03 8.62 -0.70
CA SER A 73 -18.66 8.43 -1.99
C SER A 73 -18.70 9.74 -2.80
N LYS A 74 -18.41 9.64 -4.10
CA LYS A 74 -18.46 10.78 -5.03
C LYS A 74 -19.83 10.97 -5.69
N LYS A 75 -20.58 9.88 -5.85
CA LYS A 75 -21.85 9.81 -6.57
C LYS A 75 -22.83 8.94 -5.79
N ASP A 76 -24.11 9.18 -6.01
CA ASP A 76 -25.21 8.34 -5.54
C ASP A 76 -25.36 7.13 -6.47
N ILE A 77 -25.48 5.92 -5.90
CA ILE A 77 -25.69 4.68 -6.66
C ILE A 77 -26.71 3.81 -5.92
N ALA A 78 -27.90 3.68 -6.50
CA ALA A 78 -29.03 2.99 -5.87
C ALA A 78 -28.77 1.50 -5.60
N THR A 79 -28.10 0.79 -6.52
CA THR A 79 -27.77 -0.65 -6.38
C THR A 79 -26.94 -0.94 -5.13
N PHE A 80 -26.04 -0.02 -4.77
CA PHE A 80 -25.20 -0.15 -3.56
C PHE A 80 -25.80 0.60 -2.36
N LYS A 81 -27.04 1.11 -2.46
CA LYS A 81 -27.70 1.95 -1.46
C LYS A 81 -26.84 3.15 -1.02
N LEU A 82 -26.01 3.64 -1.94
CA LEU A 82 -24.97 4.63 -1.66
C LEU A 82 -25.50 6.04 -1.91
N ARG A 83 -25.34 6.95 -0.95
CA ARG A 83 -25.53 8.40 -1.16
C ARG A 83 -24.20 9.14 -1.16
N LYS A 84 -24.12 10.26 -1.87
CA LYS A 84 -22.95 11.14 -1.98
C LYS A 84 -22.53 11.66 -0.60
N GLY A 85 -21.23 11.65 -0.33
CA GLY A 85 -20.67 12.06 0.95
C GLY A 85 -20.70 11.01 2.05
N MET A 86 -21.28 9.83 1.81
CA MET A 86 -21.24 8.73 2.77
C MET A 86 -19.82 8.13 2.85
N PRO A 87 -19.32 7.81 4.05
CA PRO A 87 -18.05 7.12 4.22
C PRO A 87 -18.19 5.64 3.79
N ILE A 88 -17.23 5.15 3.00
CA ILE A 88 -17.28 3.82 2.36
C ILE A 88 -16.02 2.98 2.59
N GLY A 89 -14.98 3.57 3.20
CA GLY A 89 -13.72 2.89 3.40
C GLY A 89 -12.68 3.79 4.00
N ALA A 90 -11.44 3.30 4.02
CA ALA A 90 -10.31 4.00 4.59
C ALA A 90 -9.09 3.86 3.68
N ARG A 91 -8.26 4.90 3.61
CA ARG A 91 -7.01 4.88 2.85
C ARG A 91 -5.89 5.61 3.59
N VAL A 92 -4.66 5.20 3.32
CA VAL A 92 -3.45 5.92 3.74
C VAL A 92 -2.45 5.92 2.61
N THR A 93 -1.67 6.99 2.48
CA THR A 93 -0.60 7.08 1.48
C THR A 93 0.73 7.31 2.18
N LEU A 94 1.58 6.29 2.11
CA LEU A 94 2.91 6.29 2.69
C LEU A 94 3.92 6.78 1.65
N ARG A 95 4.86 7.60 2.11
CA ARG A 95 5.97 8.15 1.31
C ARG A 95 7.23 8.20 2.17
N GLY A 96 8.38 8.40 1.53
CA GLY A 96 9.65 8.55 2.25
C GLY A 96 9.97 7.30 3.06
N GLU A 97 10.37 7.47 4.32
CA GLU A 97 10.87 6.38 5.17
C GLU A 97 9.77 5.43 5.64
N GLN A 98 8.60 5.94 6.04
CA GLN A 98 7.46 5.13 6.46
C GLN A 98 7.00 4.14 5.38
N MET A 99 7.17 4.50 4.10
CA MET A 99 6.89 3.62 2.98
C MET A 99 7.83 2.41 2.94
N TYR A 100 9.13 2.62 3.15
CA TYR A 100 10.12 1.55 3.16
C TYR A 100 9.96 0.66 4.40
N GLU A 101 9.64 1.22 5.56
CA GLU A 101 9.35 0.44 6.77
C GLU A 101 8.10 -0.42 6.63
N PHE A 102 7.04 0.13 6.03
CA PHE A 102 5.84 -0.65 5.75
C PHE A 102 6.15 -1.79 4.77
N LEU A 103 6.89 -1.52 3.71
CA LEU A 103 7.29 -2.55 2.74
C LEU A 103 8.14 -3.64 3.40
N ASP A 104 9.05 -3.25 4.29
CA ASP A 104 9.90 -4.20 5.02
C ASP A 104 9.06 -5.13 5.89
N ARG A 105 8.15 -4.57 6.71
CA ARG A 105 7.22 -5.35 7.54
C ARG A 105 6.28 -6.21 6.69
N LEU A 106 5.85 -5.73 5.53
CA LEU A 106 5.01 -6.48 4.60
C LEU A 106 5.73 -7.74 4.11
N VAL A 107 6.94 -7.59 3.59
CA VAL A 107 7.72 -8.69 2.99
C VAL A 107 8.23 -9.67 4.06
N THR A 108 8.76 -9.16 5.16
CA THR A 108 9.44 -10.00 6.16
C THR A 108 8.49 -10.65 7.16
N SER A 109 7.38 -9.99 7.51
CA SER A 109 6.49 -10.45 8.57
C SER A 109 5.08 -10.77 8.10
N ALA A 110 4.46 -9.93 7.27
CA ALA A 110 3.04 -10.10 6.95
C ALA A 110 2.80 -11.19 5.90
N LEU A 111 3.52 -11.17 4.78
CA LEU A 111 3.34 -12.15 3.69
C LEU A 111 3.59 -13.60 4.12
N PRO A 112 4.63 -13.93 4.92
CA PRO A 112 4.83 -15.30 5.41
C PRO A 112 3.72 -15.80 6.34
N ARG A 113 2.93 -14.90 6.95
CA ARG A 113 1.82 -15.25 7.84
C ARG A 113 0.50 -15.47 7.09
N VAL A 114 0.45 -15.19 5.78
CA VAL A 114 -0.74 -15.42 4.98
C VAL A 114 -0.93 -16.93 4.79
N ARG A 115 -2.13 -17.43 5.12
CA ARG A 115 -2.48 -18.84 4.90
C ARG A 115 -2.39 -19.18 3.41
N ASP A 116 -1.80 -20.33 3.10
CA ASP A 116 -1.63 -20.83 1.72
C ASP A 116 -0.88 -19.85 0.79
N PHE A 117 0.16 -19.18 1.31
CA PHE A 117 0.96 -18.24 0.54
C PHE A 117 1.84 -18.94 -0.50
N ASN A 118 1.36 -18.99 -1.74
CA ASN A 118 2.08 -19.54 -2.90
C ASN A 118 2.96 -18.51 -3.64
N GLY A 119 3.22 -17.36 -3.01
CA GLY A 119 3.95 -16.25 -3.61
C GLY A 119 3.07 -15.16 -4.21
N ILE A 120 3.75 -14.11 -4.69
CA ILE A 120 3.12 -12.91 -5.24
C ILE A 120 2.89 -13.09 -6.75
N LYS A 121 1.69 -12.80 -7.24
CA LYS A 121 1.37 -12.92 -8.68
C LYS A 121 2.11 -11.86 -9.49
N ALA A 122 2.85 -12.28 -10.51
CA ALA A 122 3.50 -11.38 -11.47
C ALA A 122 2.51 -10.58 -12.33
N THR A 123 1.25 -11.03 -12.44
CA THR A 123 0.21 -10.35 -13.22
C THR A 123 -0.38 -9.10 -12.56
N GLY A 124 0.06 -8.74 -11.35
CA GLY A 124 -0.43 -7.56 -10.63
C GLY A 124 0.10 -6.21 -11.15
N PHE A 125 0.91 -6.18 -12.21
CA PHE A 125 1.41 -4.95 -12.83
C PHE A 125 0.38 -4.33 -13.78
N ASP A 126 0.29 -2.99 -13.77
CA ASP A 126 -0.65 -2.21 -14.58
C ASP A 126 -0.14 -1.85 -16.00
N GLY A 127 1.00 -2.42 -16.41
CA GLY A 127 1.67 -2.12 -17.68
C GLY A 127 2.41 -0.78 -17.73
N ARG A 128 2.33 0.04 -16.67
CA ARG A 128 3.05 1.33 -16.53
C ARG A 128 4.05 1.33 -15.39
N GLY A 129 4.40 0.14 -14.89
CA GLY A 129 5.38 -0.05 -13.82
C GLY A 129 4.83 0.13 -12.40
N ASN A 130 3.51 0.15 -12.21
CA ASN A 130 2.91 0.10 -10.87
C ASN A 130 2.37 -1.30 -10.58
N TYR A 131 2.48 -1.73 -9.33
CA TYR A 131 2.07 -3.05 -8.87
C TYR A 131 0.94 -2.94 -7.84
N ASN A 132 -0.06 -3.81 -7.94
CA ASN A 132 -1.15 -3.93 -6.98
C ASN A 132 -1.24 -5.36 -6.43
N LEU A 133 -1.41 -5.46 -5.11
CA LEU A 133 -1.65 -6.70 -4.39
C LEU A 133 -2.94 -6.59 -3.57
N GLY A 134 -3.81 -7.59 -3.69
CA GLY A 134 -4.95 -7.77 -2.80
C GLY A 134 -4.58 -8.64 -1.61
N ILE A 135 -5.02 -8.26 -0.41
CA ILE A 135 -4.88 -9.05 0.82
C ILE A 135 -6.29 -9.39 1.29
N THR A 136 -6.56 -10.67 1.49
CA THR A 136 -7.92 -11.16 1.82
C THR A 136 -8.26 -10.98 3.30
N GLU A 137 -7.30 -11.16 4.19
CA GLU A 137 -7.51 -11.16 5.63
C GLU A 137 -6.47 -10.32 6.36
N GLN A 138 -6.90 -9.72 7.46
CA GLN A 138 -6.05 -9.05 8.44
C GLN A 138 -6.15 -9.88 9.72
N ILE A 139 -5.14 -10.74 9.96
CA ILE A 139 -5.01 -11.55 11.18
C ILE A 139 -4.21 -10.76 12.22
#